data_AF-A0A380EK15-F1
#
_entry.id   AF-A0A380EK15-F1
#
_cell.length_a   1.000
_cell.length_b   1.000
_cell.length_c   1.000
_cell.angle_alpha   90.00
_cell.angle_beta   90.00
_cell.angle_gamma   90.00
#
_symmetry.space_group_name_H-M   'P 1'
#
loop_
_entity.id
_entity.type
_entity.pdbx_description
1 polymer ?
#
loop_
_entity_poly.entity_id
_entity_poly.type
_entity_poly.pdbx_seq_one_letter_code
_entity_poly.pdbx_strand_id
1 'polypeptide(L)'
;MQQAQNVAGVDTVKSSANTLNGAMGTLRNSIQDNTATKNGQNYLDATERNKTNYNNAVDSANGVINATSNPNMDANAINQIATQVTSTKKCIRWYT
;
A
#
# COMPACT_ATOMS: atom_id res chain seq x y z
N MET A 1 0.08 -18.43 -36.99
CA MET A 1 -0.66 -17.34 -36.31
C MET A 1 -0.89 -17.60 -34.80
N GLN A 2 -1.06 -18.85 -34.35
CA GLN A 2 -1.32 -19.17 -32.93
C GLN A 2 -0.14 -18.86 -31.97
N GLN A 3 1.10 -18.92 -32.47
CA GLN A 3 2.30 -18.54 -31.68
C GLN A 3 2.38 -17.03 -31.42
N ALA A 4 2.02 -16.18 -32.40
CA ALA A 4 2.03 -14.72 -32.25
C ALA A 4 0.95 -14.23 -31.27
N GLN A 5 -0.23 -14.86 -31.26
CA GLN A 5 -1.29 -14.57 -30.28
C GLN A 5 -0.88 -14.97 -28.85
N ASN A 6 -0.16 -16.10 -28.70
CA ASN A 6 0.39 -16.52 -27.41
C ASN A 6 1.47 -15.56 -26.91
N VAL A 7 2.38 -15.09 -27.78
CA VAL A 7 3.43 -14.13 -27.38
C VAL A 7 2.82 -12.81 -26.92
N ALA A 8 1.85 -12.25 -27.66
CA ALA A 8 1.17 -11.00 -27.25
C ALA A 8 0.39 -11.15 -25.94
N GLY A 9 -0.23 -12.31 -25.69
CA GLY A 9 -0.89 -12.62 -24.43
C GLY A 9 0.10 -12.67 -23.26
N VAL A 10 1.24 -13.33 -23.45
CA VAL A 10 2.31 -13.42 -22.42
C VAL A 10 2.87 -12.03 -22.10
N ASP A 11 3.08 -11.17 -23.08
CA ASP A 11 3.59 -9.81 -22.86
C ASP A 11 2.59 -8.95 -22.06
N THR A 12 1.30 -9.09 -22.34
CA THR A 12 0.24 -8.39 -21.58
C THR A 12 0.23 -8.83 -20.12
N VAL A 13 0.28 -10.13 -19.86
CA VAL A 13 0.34 -10.68 -18.49
C VAL A 13 1.58 -10.19 -17.76
N LYS A 14 2.73 -10.16 -18.42
CA LYS A 14 3.99 -9.66 -17.85
C LYS A 14 3.89 -8.18 -17.47
N SER A 15 3.31 -7.35 -18.32
CA SER A 15 3.10 -5.92 -18.03
C SER A 15 2.20 -5.70 -16.81
N SER A 16 1.08 -6.43 -16.74
CA SER A 16 0.16 -6.39 -15.60
C SER A 16 0.83 -6.85 -14.31
N ALA A 17 1.62 -7.93 -14.35
CA ALA A 17 2.36 -8.43 -13.20
C ALA A 17 3.40 -7.42 -12.69
N ASN A 18 4.12 -6.75 -13.59
CA ASN A 18 5.07 -5.70 -13.23
C ASN A 18 4.37 -4.50 -12.57
N THR A 19 3.22 -4.10 -13.11
CA THR A 19 2.41 -3.01 -12.57
C THR A 19 1.92 -3.33 -11.15
N LEU A 20 1.40 -4.55 -10.96
CA LEU A 20 0.97 -5.04 -9.65
C LEU A 20 2.14 -5.11 -8.65
N ASN A 21 3.29 -5.63 -9.08
CA ASN A 21 4.49 -5.69 -8.24
C ASN A 21 4.96 -4.29 -7.82
N GLY A 22 4.92 -3.32 -8.73
CA GLY A 22 5.22 -1.92 -8.43
C GLY A 22 4.27 -1.34 -7.38
N ALA A 23 2.96 -1.54 -7.54
CA ALA A 23 1.97 -1.09 -6.56
C ALA A 23 2.18 -1.73 -5.18
N MET A 24 2.47 -3.04 -5.13
CA MET A 24 2.78 -3.73 -3.88
C MET A 24 4.08 -3.23 -3.23
N GLY A 25 5.07 -2.85 -4.03
CA GLY A 25 6.27 -2.16 -3.55
C GLY A 25 5.94 -0.82 -2.91
N THR A 26 5.13 0.01 -3.57
CA THR A 26 4.63 1.28 -3.03
C THR A 26 3.88 1.09 -1.71
N LEU A 27 3.02 0.07 -1.62
CA LEU A 27 2.28 -0.26 -0.41
C LEU A 27 3.19 -0.68 0.75
N ARG A 28 4.20 -1.52 0.50
CA ARG A 28 5.17 -1.91 1.54
C ARG A 28 5.99 -0.72 2.04
N ASN A 29 6.41 0.15 1.12
CA ASN A 29 7.17 1.35 1.46
C ASN A 29 6.36 2.32 2.32
N SER A 30 5.05 2.45 2.09
CA SER A 30 4.21 3.38 2.85
C SER A 30 4.12 3.05 4.34
N ILE A 31 4.27 1.77 4.71
CA ILE A 31 4.23 1.28 6.10
C ILE A 31 5.61 0.98 6.70
N GLN A 32 6.70 1.14 5.94
CA GLN A 32 8.04 0.72 6.36
C GLN A 32 8.50 1.37 7.67
N ASP A 33 8.11 2.62 7.92
CA ASP A 33 8.48 3.37 9.11
C ASP A 33 7.36 3.43 10.18
N ASN A 34 6.43 2.47 10.16
CA ASN A 34 5.32 2.38 11.10
C ASN A 34 5.79 2.40 12.56
N THR A 35 6.78 1.58 12.93
CA THR A 35 7.31 1.53 14.30
C THR A 35 7.92 2.86 14.72
N ALA A 36 8.72 3.48 13.85
CA ALA A 36 9.34 4.78 14.13
C ALA A 36 8.26 5.88 14.26
N THR A 37 7.23 5.83 13.42
CA THR A 37 6.10 6.76 13.46
C THR A 37 5.33 6.64 14.78
N LYS A 38 5.00 5.42 15.23
CA LYS A 38 4.27 5.18 16.49
C LYS A 38 5.05 5.57 17.74
N ASN A 39 6.38 5.49 17.69
CA ASN A 39 7.25 5.88 18.81
C ASN A 39 7.58 7.39 18.81
N GLY A 40 7.24 8.13 17.76
CA GLY A 40 7.53 9.55 17.64
C GLY A 40 6.56 10.43 18.43
N GLN A 41 7.06 11.53 18.99
CA GLN A 41 6.29 12.50 19.76
C GLN A 41 5.04 13.00 19.01
N ASN A 42 5.17 13.25 17.70
CA ASN A 42 4.05 13.64 16.83
C ASN A 42 2.87 12.66 16.88
N TYR A 43 3.13 11.36 16.91
CA TYR A 43 2.08 10.36 17.06
C TYR A 43 1.55 10.35 18.50
N LEU A 44 2.41 10.44 19.51
CA LEU A 44 2.00 10.46 20.93
C LEU A 44 1.08 11.64 21.27
N ASP A 45 1.35 12.82 20.69
CA ASP A 45 0.56 14.04 20.88
C ASP A 45 -0.64 14.15 19.93
N ALA A 46 -0.72 13.30 18.90
CA ALA A 46 -1.85 13.31 17.98
C ALA A 46 -3.17 12.96 18.69
N THR A 47 -4.28 13.48 18.15
CA THR A 47 -5.62 13.15 18.62
C THR A 47 -5.90 11.65 18.45
N GLU A 48 -6.75 11.10 19.31
CA GLU A 48 -7.12 9.68 19.25
C GLU A 48 -7.71 9.28 17.89
N ARG A 49 -8.47 10.20 17.28
CA ARG A 49 -8.99 10.04 15.91
C ARG A 49 -7.86 9.88 14.89
N ASN A 50 -6.82 10.72 14.94
CA ASN A 50 -5.72 10.66 13.99
C ASN A 50 -4.87 9.39 14.20
N LYS A 51 -4.65 8.97 15.46
CA LYS A 51 -4.00 7.69 15.80
C LYS A 51 -4.78 6.51 15.22
N THR A 52 -6.08 6.45 15.49
CA THR A 52 -6.98 5.40 15.00
C THR A 52 -6.98 5.33 13.47
N ASN A 53 -7.08 6.47 12.80
CA ASN A 53 -7.07 6.51 11.33
C ASN A 53 -5.75 5.99 10.74
N TYR A 54 -4.61 6.36 11.33
CA TYR A 54 -3.31 5.85 10.90
C TYR A 54 -3.19 4.34 11.13
N ASN A 55 -3.57 3.84 12.31
CA ASN A 55 -3.54 2.41 12.63
C ASN A 55 -4.40 1.60 11.66
N ASN A 56 -5.64 2.02 11.42
CA ASN A 56 -6.55 1.33 10.50
C ASN A 56 -5.99 1.29 9.07
N ALA A 57 -5.33 2.36 8.62
CA ALA A 57 -4.70 2.40 7.30
C ALA A 57 -3.52 1.41 7.22
N VAL A 58 -2.67 1.36 8.26
CA VAL A 58 -1.56 0.41 8.36
C VAL A 58 -2.06 -1.04 8.42
N ASP A 59 -3.11 -1.31 9.20
CA ASP A 59 -3.71 -2.64 9.31
C ASP A 59 -4.33 -3.09 7.97
N SER A 60 -4.99 -2.17 7.26
CA SER A 60 -5.52 -2.44 5.91
C SER A 60 -4.39 -2.77 4.92
N ALA A 61 -3.27 -2.03 4.98
CA ALA A 61 -2.10 -2.31 4.18
C ALA A 61 -1.49 -3.69 4.51
N ASN A 62 -1.34 -4.02 5.79
CA ASN A 62 -0.86 -5.33 6.24
C ASN A 62 -1.79 -6.46 5.79
N GLY A 63 -3.11 -6.26 5.83
CA GLY A 63 -4.09 -7.23 5.33
C GLY A 63 -3.88 -7.55 3.85
N VAL A 64 -3.63 -6.54 3.02
CA VAL A 64 -3.33 -6.75 1.59
C VAL A 64 -1.95 -7.39 1.37
N ILE A 65 -0.93 -6.97 2.12
CA ILE A 65 0.44 -7.52 2.01
C ILE A 65 0.49 -9.00 2.39
N ASN A 66 -0.26 -9.40 3.42
CA ASN A 66 -0.23 -10.74 3.99
C ASN A 66 -1.31 -11.67 3.42
N ALA A 67 -2.14 -11.20 2.47
CA ALA A 67 -3.20 -12.00 1.88
C ALA A 67 -2.61 -13.18 1.08
N THR A 68 -2.86 -14.41 1.57
CA THR A 68 -2.47 -15.65 0.88
C THR A 68 -3.60 -16.28 0.09
N SER A 69 -4.84 -15.90 0.38
CA SER A 69 -6.06 -16.40 -0.26
C SER A 69 -6.81 -15.25 -0.91
N ASN A 70 -7.04 -15.34 -2.22
CA ASN A 70 -7.70 -14.31 -3.03
C ASN A 70 -7.11 -12.90 -2.83
N PRO A 71 -5.80 -12.71 -3.09
CA PRO A 71 -5.15 -11.40 -2.92
C PRO A 71 -5.79 -10.35 -3.82
N ASN A 72 -5.71 -9.08 -3.40
CA ASN A 72 -6.11 -7.98 -4.26
C ASN A 72 -5.15 -7.89 -5.44
N MET A 73 -5.68 -8.01 -6.67
CA MET A 73 -4.92 -7.93 -7.92
C MET A 73 -5.08 -6.59 -8.64
N ASP A 74 -5.82 -5.64 -8.05
CA ASP A 74 -6.01 -4.30 -8.58
C ASP A 74 -4.91 -3.36 -8.07
N ALA A 75 -3.97 -3.04 -8.96
CA ALA A 75 -2.87 -2.14 -8.68
C ALA A 75 -3.32 -0.72 -8.27
N ASN A 76 -4.45 -0.23 -8.79
CA ASN A 76 -4.99 1.08 -8.41
C ASN A 76 -5.53 1.04 -6.99
N ALA A 77 -6.28 0.01 -6.64
CA ALA A 77 -6.77 -0.18 -5.27
C ALA A 77 -5.61 -0.28 -4.27
N ILE A 78 -4.55 -1.03 -4.61
CA ILE A 78 -3.33 -1.13 -3.79
C ILE A 78 -2.67 0.24 -3.60
N ASN A 79 -2.51 1.03 -4.67
CA ASN A 79 -1.93 2.38 -4.59
C ASN A 79 -2.80 3.35 -3.78
N GLN A 80 -4.13 3.21 -3.81
CA GLN A 80 -5.04 4.00 -2.97
C GLN A 80 -4.83 3.70 -1.49
N ILE A 81 -4.65 2.43 -1.11
CA ILE A 81 -4.35 2.05 0.28
C ILE A 81 -3.00 2.64 0.72
N ALA A 82 -1.98 2.59 -0.15
CA ALA A 82 -0.68 3.21 0.13
C ALA A 82 -0.80 4.73 0.32
N THR A 83 -1.63 5.38 -0.49
CA THR A 83 -1.95 6.81 -0.37
C THR A 83 -2.67 7.11 0.94
N GLN A 84 -3.61 6.25 1.36
CA GLN A 84 -4.34 6.40 2.62
C GLN A 84 -3.39 6.35 3.83
N VAL A 85 -2.43 5.42 3.85
CA VAL A 85 -1.38 5.37 4.88
C VAL A 85 -0.58 6.67 4.91
N THR A 86 -0.14 7.14 3.75
CA THR A 86 0.65 8.37 3.65
C THR A 86 -0.12 9.60 4.10
N SER A 87 -1.41 9.71 3.74
CA SER A 87 -2.27 10.83 4.11
C SER A 87 -2.57 10.84 5.61
N THR A 88 -2.93 9.70 6.19
CA THR A 88 -3.18 9.60 7.65
C THR A 88 -1.91 9.85 8.46
N LYS A 89 -0.74 9.44 7.94
CA LYS A 89 0.56 9.78 8.51
C LYS A 89 0.88 11.29 8.45
N LYS A 90 0.46 11.98 7.40
CA LYS A 90 0.58 13.46 7.35
C LYS A 90 -0.31 14.14 8.39
N CYS A 91 -1.49 13.57 8.70
CA CYS A 91 -2.37 14.10 9.74
C CYS A 91 -1.81 13.98 11.17
N ILE A 92 -0.86 13.08 11.43
CA ILE A 92 -0.16 12.97 12.72
C ILE A 92 1.15 13.78 12.76
N ARG A 93 1.82 13.97 11.62
CA ARG A 93 3.00 14.84 11.53
C ARG A 93 2.54 16.29 11.47
N TRP A 94 2.36 16.89 12.64
CA TRP A 94 2.18 18.34 12.74
C TRP A 94 3.41 19.02 12.12
N TYR A 95 3.20 19.66 10.97
CA TYR A 95 4.17 20.32 10.08
C TYR A 95 5.16 19.42 9.30
N THR A 96 4.81 19.18 8.03
CA THR A 96 5.73 19.02 6.87
C THR A 96 5.07 19.58 5.63
#